data_AF-A0AA35KMU4-F1
#
_entry.id   AF-A0AA35KMU4-F1
#
_cell.length_a   1.000
_cell.length_b   1.000
_cell.length_c   1.000
_cell.angle_alpha   90.00
_cell.angle_beta   90.00
_cell.angle_gamma   90.00
#
_symmetry.space_group_name_H-M   'P 1'
#
loop_
_entity.id
_entity.type
_entity.pdbx_description
1 polymer ?
#
loop_
_entity_poly.entity_id
_entity_poly.type
_entity_poly.pdbx_seq_one_letter_code
_entity_poly.pdbx_strand_id
1 'polypeptide(L)'
;MAGLSVSLGGASRAGLALARGVAALPSLRPAFGRSYGAGTSPTGEKVTHTGQVFEEADYRRARFSGRQKEVNESFAIDLIAQQPVSEVETRVISCDGGGGALGHPKVYINLDKDTKTGTCGYCGLQFKQQHHH
;
A
#
# COMPACT_ATOMS: atom_id res chain seq x y z
N MET A 1 -48.86 -38.97 59.38
CA MET A 1 -48.08 -38.89 60.63
C MET A 1 -46.67 -38.47 60.23
N ALA A 2 -46.36 -37.17 60.23
CA ALA A 2 -45.73 -36.47 61.37
C ALA A 2 -44.43 -37.20 61.79
N GLY A 3 -43.24 -36.61 61.75
CA GLY A 3 -42.92 -35.20 61.63
C GLY A 3 -41.42 -34.94 61.47
N LEU A 4 -41.13 -33.64 61.48
CA LEU A 4 -39.86 -32.96 61.29
C LEU A 4 -38.90 -33.10 62.49
N SER A 5 -37.59 -32.94 62.25
CA SER A 5 -36.69 -31.93 62.86
C SER A 5 -35.23 -32.24 62.48
N VAL A 6 -34.63 -31.52 61.53
CA VAL A 6 -33.86 -30.26 61.63
C VAL A 6 -32.58 -30.40 62.46
N SER A 7 -31.44 -30.44 61.74
CA SER A 7 -30.10 -30.23 62.29
C SER A 7 -29.53 -28.91 61.76
N LEU A 8 -28.88 -28.18 62.68
CA LEU A 8 -28.34 -26.84 62.54
C LEU A 8 -27.08 -26.78 61.66
N GLY A 9 -26.73 -25.56 61.23
CA GLY A 9 -25.32 -25.14 61.17
C GLY A 9 -24.87 -24.73 59.78
N GLY A 10 -24.65 -23.43 59.60
CA GLY A 10 -24.15 -22.85 58.35
C GLY A 10 -22.67 -23.10 58.10
N ALA A 11 -22.26 -22.85 56.86
CA ALA A 11 -20.87 -22.56 56.51
C ALA A 11 -20.84 -21.67 55.27
N SER A 12 -19.98 -20.66 55.34
CA SER A 12 -19.75 -19.56 54.42
C SER A 12 -19.67 -19.94 52.94
N ARG A 13 -20.33 -19.16 52.09
CA ARG A 13 -20.14 -19.18 50.64
C ARG A 13 -18.82 -18.48 50.31
N ALA A 14 -17.78 -19.25 50.04
CA ALA A 14 -16.60 -18.74 49.35
C ALA A 14 -17.02 -18.32 47.93
N GLY A 15 -16.91 -17.02 47.64
CA GLY A 15 -17.20 -16.46 46.32
C GLY A 15 -16.21 -16.96 45.29
N LEU A 16 -16.66 -17.78 44.35
CA LEU A 16 -15.94 -18.08 43.12
C LEU A 16 -16.03 -16.85 42.20
N ALA A 17 -14.97 -16.05 42.16
CA ALA A 17 -14.81 -15.00 41.17
C ALA A 17 -14.54 -15.64 39.80
N LEU A 18 -15.57 -15.72 38.96
CA LEU A 18 -15.43 -16.04 37.54
C LEU A 18 -14.76 -14.87 36.83
N ALA A 19 -13.44 -14.94 36.66
CA ALA A 19 -12.71 -14.05 35.79
C ALA A 19 -13.17 -14.30 34.33
N ARG A 20 -14.04 -13.42 33.82
CA ARG A 20 -14.39 -13.36 32.39
C ARG A 20 -13.20 -12.79 31.62
N GLY A 21 -12.24 -13.65 31.28
CA GLY A 21 -11.20 -13.33 30.31
C GLY A 21 -11.80 -13.28 28.90
N VAL A 22 -12.15 -12.08 28.44
CA VAL A 22 -12.47 -11.85 27.02
C VAL A 22 -11.12 -11.73 26.32
N ALA A 23 -10.66 -12.81 25.69
CA ALA A 23 -9.49 -12.76 24.83
C ALA A 23 -9.80 -11.83 23.65
N ALA A 24 -9.17 -10.65 23.63
CA ALA A 24 -9.23 -9.74 22.51
C ALA A 24 -8.53 -10.40 21.31
N LEU A 25 -9.32 -10.89 20.36
CA LEU A 25 -8.83 -11.31 19.05
C LEU A 25 -8.17 -10.09 18.38
N PRO A 26 -6.91 -10.19 17.91
CA PRO A 26 -6.29 -9.09 17.18
C PRO A 26 -7.12 -8.81 15.93
N SER A 27 -7.62 -7.58 15.79
CA SER A 27 -8.30 -7.16 14.58
C SER A 27 -7.27 -7.15 13.44
N LEU A 28 -7.30 -8.19 12.60
CA LEU A 28 -6.57 -8.21 11.34
C LEU A 28 -7.18 -7.12 10.45
N ARG A 29 -6.56 -5.94 10.47
CA ARG A 29 -6.82 -4.93 9.45
C ARG A 29 -6.37 -5.52 8.12
N PRO A 30 -7.21 -5.53 7.07
CA PRO A 30 -6.75 -5.97 5.77
C PRO A 30 -5.62 -5.02 5.34
N ALA A 31 -4.42 -5.57 5.16
CA ALA A 31 -3.36 -4.87 4.46
C ALA A 31 -3.83 -4.71 3.01
N PHE A 32 -4.36 -3.54 2.67
CA PHE A 32 -4.56 -3.17 1.27
C PHE A 32 -3.17 -3.01 0.64
N GLY A 33 -2.58 -4.13 0.24
CA GLY A 33 -1.41 -4.14 -0.62
C GLY A 33 -1.80 -3.56 -1.97
N ARG A 34 -1.08 -2.54 -2.41
CA ARG A 34 -1.22 -2.02 -3.78
C ARG A 34 -0.81 -3.16 -4.74
N SER A 35 -1.72 -3.55 -5.64
CA SER A 35 -1.40 -4.50 -6.70
C SER A 35 -0.45 -3.83 -7.68
N TYR A 36 0.74 -4.42 -7.87
CA TYR A 36 1.75 -3.91 -8.80
C TYR A 36 1.61 -4.59 -10.16
N GLY A 37 1.77 -3.84 -11.24
CA GLY A 37 1.79 -4.35 -12.61
C GLY A 37 0.42 -4.47 -13.30
N ALA A 38 0.41 -5.17 -14.43
CA ALA A 38 -0.73 -5.25 -15.33
C ALA A 38 -1.89 -6.05 -14.70
N GLY A 39 -2.98 -5.36 -14.37
CA GLY A 39 -4.24 -5.98 -13.99
C GLY A 39 -4.90 -6.72 -15.16
N THR A 40 -5.76 -7.68 -14.86
CA THR A 40 -6.53 -8.42 -15.86
C THR A 40 -7.96 -7.89 -15.88
N SER A 41 -8.48 -7.62 -17.08
CA SER A 41 -9.88 -7.22 -17.27
C SER A 41 -10.85 -8.41 -17.14
N PRO A 42 -12.17 -8.17 -17.02
CA PRO A 42 -13.17 -9.24 -16.94
C PRO A 42 -13.15 -10.20 -18.13
N THR A 43 -12.67 -9.73 -19.29
CA THR A 43 -12.54 -10.54 -20.52
C THR A 43 -11.29 -11.42 -20.54
N GLY A 44 -10.46 -11.37 -19.50
CA GLY A 44 -9.18 -12.07 -19.41
C GLY A 44 -8.02 -11.34 -20.11
N GLU A 45 -8.26 -10.18 -20.73
CA GLU A 45 -7.22 -9.39 -21.40
C GLU A 45 -6.43 -8.54 -20.38
N LYS A 46 -5.09 -8.49 -20.52
CA LYS A 46 -4.23 -7.63 -19.70
C LYS A 46 -4.49 -6.15 -20.02
N VAL A 47 -4.67 -5.36 -18.98
CA VAL A 47 -4.80 -3.90 -19.03
C VAL A 47 -3.41 -3.29 -19.20
N THR A 48 -3.25 -2.31 -20.10
CA THR A 48 -1.97 -1.63 -20.30
C THR A 48 -1.58 -0.74 -19.11
N HIS A 49 -0.33 -0.30 -19.04
CA HIS A 49 0.15 0.66 -18.02
C HIS A 49 -0.59 2.01 -18.05
N THR A 50 -1.27 2.33 -19.15
CA THR A 50 -2.14 3.51 -19.29
C THR A 50 -3.59 3.26 -18.89
N GLY A 51 -3.97 2.02 -18.59
CA GLY A 51 -5.35 1.62 -18.28
C GLY A 51 -6.18 1.19 -19.49
N GLN A 52 -5.58 1.04 -20.67
CA GLN A 52 -6.32 0.68 -21.89
C GLN A 52 -6.65 -0.81 -21.94
N VAL A 53 -7.91 -1.11 -22.25
CA VAL A 53 -8.40 -2.43 -22.63
C VAL A 53 -9.59 -2.27 -23.58
N PHE A 54 -9.83 -3.26 -24.45
CA PHE A 54 -11.02 -3.26 -25.30
C PHE A 54 -12.24 -3.74 -24.50
N GLU A 55 -13.40 -3.13 -24.78
CA GLU A 55 -14.66 -3.61 -24.23
C GLU A 55 -14.99 -5.01 -24.78
N GLU A 56 -15.79 -5.78 -24.05
CA GLU A 56 -16.11 -7.15 -24.43
C GLU A 56 -16.80 -7.24 -25.80
N ALA A 57 -17.70 -6.30 -26.09
CA ALA A 57 -18.43 -6.20 -27.34
C ALA A 57 -17.64 -5.51 -28.47
N ASP A 58 -16.40 -5.05 -28.22
CA ASP A 58 -15.61 -4.33 -29.21
C ASP A 58 -15.02 -5.30 -30.25
N TYR A 59 -15.48 -5.16 -31.49
CA TYR A 59 -15.01 -5.95 -32.62
C TYR A 59 -13.48 -5.86 -32.83
N ARG A 60 -12.84 -4.78 -32.38
CA ARG A 60 -11.38 -4.58 -32.51
C ARG A 60 -10.58 -5.62 -31.74
N ARG A 61 -11.17 -6.31 -30.75
CA ARG A 61 -10.56 -7.42 -29.99
C ARG A 61 -10.26 -8.63 -30.86
N ALA A 62 -10.98 -8.82 -31.98
CA ALA A 62 -10.76 -9.93 -32.91
C ALA A 62 -9.31 -10.02 -33.43
N ARG A 63 -8.56 -8.90 -33.44
CA ARG A 63 -7.14 -8.88 -33.82
C ARG A 63 -6.24 -9.73 -32.91
N PHE A 64 -6.69 -10.00 -31.68
CA PHE A 64 -5.99 -10.80 -30.68
C PHE A 64 -6.62 -12.19 -30.51
N SER A 65 -7.64 -12.55 -31.29
CA SER A 65 -8.16 -13.92 -31.26
C SER A 65 -7.10 -14.90 -31.77
N GLY A 66 -6.66 -15.83 -30.91
CA GLY A 66 -5.57 -16.77 -31.21
C GLY A 66 -4.16 -16.16 -31.19
N ARG A 67 -4.01 -14.91 -30.72
CA ARG A 67 -2.72 -14.21 -30.56
C ARG A 67 -2.67 -13.55 -29.18
N GLN A 68 -1.47 -13.23 -28.70
CA GLN A 68 -1.33 -12.51 -27.43
C GLN A 68 -1.25 -11.00 -27.64
N LYS A 69 -1.96 -10.23 -26.80
CA LYS A 69 -1.73 -8.78 -26.67
C LYS A 69 -0.48 -8.57 -25.83
N GLU A 70 0.54 -7.98 -26.43
CA GLU A 70 1.78 -7.68 -25.74
C GLU A 70 1.61 -6.44 -24.84
N VAL A 71 1.89 -6.62 -23.56
CA VAL A 71 1.83 -5.57 -22.54
C VAL A 71 3.09 -5.70 -21.70
N ASN A 72 3.78 -4.59 -21.48
CA ASN A 72 4.90 -4.54 -20.53
C ASN A 72 4.37 -4.72 -19.10
N GLU A 73 4.86 -5.73 -18.37
CA GLU A 73 4.41 -6.02 -17.00
C GLU A 73 5.07 -5.12 -15.95
N SER A 74 6.24 -4.55 -16.27
CA SER A 74 6.99 -3.66 -15.38
C SER A 74 6.51 -2.21 -15.51
N PHE A 75 5.53 -1.84 -14.69
CA PHE A 75 4.95 -0.50 -14.71
C PHE A 75 5.85 0.51 -13.99
N ALA A 76 6.23 1.58 -14.70
CA ALA A 76 7.12 2.62 -14.15
C ALA A 76 6.52 3.34 -12.93
N ILE A 77 5.20 3.51 -12.86
CA ILE A 77 4.50 4.12 -11.72
C ILE A 77 4.72 3.35 -10.41
N ASP A 78 4.83 2.03 -10.51
CA ASP A 78 5.03 1.15 -9.37
C ASP A 78 6.49 1.12 -8.96
N LEU A 79 7.39 1.03 -9.94
CA LEU A 79 8.83 1.04 -9.70
C LEU A 79 9.31 2.33 -9.06
N ILE A 80 8.77 3.49 -9.47
CA ILE A 80 9.16 4.77 -8.87
C ILE A 80 8.59 4.96 -7.47
N ALA A 81 7.39 4.44 -7.21
CA ALA A 81 6.78 4.47 -5.88
C ALA A 81 7.52 3.57 -4.87
N GLN A 82 8.22 2.55 -5.34
CA GLN A 82 9.07 1.68 -4.52
C GLN A 82 10.40 2.35 -4.14
N GLN A 83 10.86 3.37 -4.88
CA GLN A 83 12.10 4.07 -4.55
C GLN A 83 11.92 4.91 -3.29
N PRO A 84 12.91 4.88 -2.36
CA PRO A 84 12.85 5.69 -1.16
C PRO A 84 12.96 7.18 -1.50
N VAL A 85 12.35 8.01 -0.65
CA VAL A 85 12.51 9.46 -0.72
C VAL A 85 13.93 9.81 -0.27
N SER A 86 14.67 10.55 -1.09
CA SER A 86 16.02 11.00 -0.75
C SER A 86 15.95 12.22 0.16
N GLU A 87 16.54 12.07 1.33
CA GLU A 87 16.56 13.12 2.34
C GLU A 87 17.87 13.91 2.25
N VAL A 88 17.75 15.24 2.22
CA VAL A 88 18.87 16.17 1.99
C VAL A 88 18.82 17.34 2.96
N GLU A 89 19.96 17.94 3.30
CA GLU A 89 19.99 19.07 4.24
C GLU A 89 19.76 20.42 3.55
N THR A 90 20.02 20.49 2.24
CA THR A 90 19.94 21.75 1.48
C THR A 90 18.51 22.08 1.04
N ARG A 91 18.23 23.37 0.97
CA ARG A 91 16.93 23.91 0.52
C ARG A 91 16.69 23.71 -0.99
N VAL A 92 17.75 23.70 -1.79
CA VAL A 92 17.70 23.48 -3.24
C VAL A 92 18.66 22.35 -3.58
N ILE A 93 18.20 21.38 -4.36
CA ILE A 93 19.02 20.25 -4.83
C ILE A 93 19.12 20.24 -6.34
N SER A 94 20.25 19.77 -6.86
CA SER A 94 20.43 19.52 -8.29
C SER A 94 20.27 18.04 -8.60
N CYS A 95 19.39 17.71 -9.54
CA CYS A 95 19.20 16.34 -10.05
C CYS A 95 19.58 16.30 -11.53
N ASP A 96 20.41 15.34 -11.91
CA ASP A 96 20.81 15.03 -13.28
C ASP A 96 20.42 13.58 -13.69
N GLY A 97 19.77 12.84 -12.79
CA GLY A 97 19.40 11.45 -13.01
C GLY A 97 20.54 10.44 -12.87
N GLY A 98 21.73 10.90 -12.45
CA GLY A 98 22.93 10.07 -12.33
C GLY A 98 23.68 9.89 -13.66
N GLY A 99 24.99 9.65 -13.57
CA GLY A 99 25.83 9.40 -14.75
C GLY A 99 26.15 10.65 -15.59
N GLY A 100 25.92 11.85 -15.07
CA GLY A 100 26.27 13.12 -15.71
C GLY A 100 25.54 13.30 -17.05
N ALA A 101 26.25 13.07 -18.16
CA ALA A 101 25.68 13.20 -19.51
C ALA A 101 24.75 12.04 -19.92
N LEU A 102 24.75 10.92 -19.18
CA LEU A 102 23.89 9.76 -19.46
C LEU A 102 22.47 9.88 -18.87
N GLY A 103 22.26 10.87 -17.99
CA GLY A 103 20.98 11.13 -17.36
C GLY A 103 20.15 12.16 -18.13
N HIS A 104 19.42 12.99 -17.38
CA HIS A 104 18.64 14.09 -17.93
C HIS A 104 19.35 15.44 -17.72
N PRO A 105 18.92 16.52 -18.39
CA PRO A 105 19.46 17.84 -18.14
C PRO A 105 19.40 18.20 -16.65
N LYS A 106 20.50 18.74 -16.11
CA LYS A 106 20.58 19.15 -14.71
C LYS A 106 19.44 20.13 -14.40
N VAL A 107 18.61 19.79 -13.44
CA VAL A 107 17.54 20.65 -12.91
C VAL A 107 17.69 20.88 -11.43
N TYR A 108 17.17 22.03 -10.99
CA TYR A 108 17.17 22.43 -9.60
C TYR A 108 15.75 22.32 -9.04
N ILE A 109 15.62 21.65 -7.90
CA ILE A 109 14.33 21.37 -7.26
C ILE A 109 14.32 22.09 -5.91
N ASN A 110 13.29 22.90 -5.67
CA ASN A 110 13.10 23.63 -4.42
C ASN A 110 12.39 22.76 -3.39
N LEU A 111 12.92 22.71 -2.17
CA LEU A 111 12.42 21.93 -1.05
C LEU A 111 11.84 22.78 0.09
N ASP A 112 11.56 24.05 -0.18
CA ASP A 112 11.02 25.04 0.77
C ASP A 112 9.72 24.63 1.48
N LYS A 113 9.01 23.63 0.95
CA LYS A 113 7.70 23.19 1.44
C LYS A 113 7.85 21.84 2.15
N ASP A 114 7.92 21.86 3.48
CA ASP A 114 8.07 20.64 4.30
C ASP A 114 6.88 19.67 4.21
N THR A 115 5.73 20.16 3.74
CA THR A 115 4.48 19.40 3.59
C THR A 115 4.48 18.46 2.38
N LYS A 116 5.36 18.67 1.40
CA LYS A 116 5.40 17.89 0.16
C LYS A 116 6.84 17.54 -0.20
N THR A 117 7.04 16.37 -0.79
CA THR A 117 8.32 16.01 -1.37
C THR A 117 8.52 16.75 -2.70
N GLY A 118 9.74 17.23 -2.95
CA GLY A 118 10.14 17.77 -4.24
C GLY A 118 10.38 16.62 -5.21
N THR A 119 9.52 16.49 -6.23
CA THR A 119 9.65 15.41 -7.23
C THR A 119 10.41 15.93 -8.45
N CYS A 120 11.40 15.16 -8.92
CA CYS A 120 12.07 15.45 -10.18
C CYS A 120 11.15 15.17 -11.37
N GLY A 121 10.97 16.15 -12.27
CA GLY A 121 10.13 16.01 -13.46
C GLY A 121 10.64 15.03 -14.52
N TYR A 122 11.87 14.52 -14.36
CA TYR A 122 12.47 13.56 -15.28
C TYR A 122 12.53 12.16 -14.68
N CYS A 123 13.35 11.95 -13.65
CA CYS A 123 13.49 10.64 -13.01
C CYS A 123 12.30 10.23 -12.16
N GLY A 124 11.43 11.16 -11.75
CA GLY A 124 10.33 10.89 -10.81
C GLY A 124 10.79 10.63 -9.37
N LEU A 125 12.09 10.69 -9.08
CA LEU A 125 12.63 10.57 -7.72
C LEU A 125 12.14 11.71 -6.85
N GLN A 126 11.93 11.40 -5.57
CA GLN A 126 11.40 12.33 -4.59
C GLN A 126 12.50 12.74 -3.62
N PHE A 127 12.52 14.01 -3.28
CA PHE A 127 13.47 14.61 -2.36
C PHE A 127 12.75 15.33 -1.23
N LYS A 128 13.32 15.31 -0.02
CA LYS A 128 12.78 16.03 1.14
C LYS A 128 13.92 16.68 1.93
N GLN A 129 13.69 17.90 2.42
CA GLN A 129 14.65 18.54 3.30
C GLN A 129 14.56 17.94 4.71
N GLN A 130 15.69 17.49 5.26
CA GLN A 130 15.82 17.18 6.70
C GLN A 130 16.11 18.48 7.45
N HIS A 131 15.26 18.79 8.42
CA HIS A 131 15.53 19.85 9.39
C HIS A 131 16.09 19.21 10.65
N HIS A 132 17.30 19.59 11.02
CA HIS A 132 17.86 19.27 12.33
C HIS A 132 17.23 20.23 13.36
N HIS A 133 16.58 19.67 14.38
CA HIS A 133 16.07 20.40 15.53
C HIS A 133 17.14 20.56 16.60
#